data_AF-A0A3P5X4T8-F1
#
_entry.id   AF-A0A3P5X4T8-F1
#
_cell.length_a   1.000
_cell.length_b   1.000
_cell.length_c   1.000
_cell.angle_alpha   90.00
_cell.angle_beta   90.00
_cell.angle_gamma   90.00
#
_symmetry.space_group_name_H-M   'P 1'
#
loop_
_entity.id
_entity.type
_entity.pdbx_description
1 polymer ?
#
loop_
_entity_poly.entity_id
_entity_poly.type
_entity_poly.pdbx_seq_one_letter_code
_entity_poly.pdbx_strand_id
1 'polypeptide(L)'
;MLLFRSLTLIASAAALSACAGGGSDSPAAEYAADSARGAGLVVQTDRLAPTPAGAMPARGSAEYEGIVGMAFGAAPASLASAQMIGELDLRANFASGTITGELDDFNTSSGQEMHGTLRLSGGQIAGSGFTADIDGRLTGPAGAPGNVSGAIDGDFLGAGADALAGTGTATSDAGRLGLIFRGVRDFD
;
A
#
# COMPACT_ATOMS: atom_id res chain seq x y z
N MET A 1 -53.00 -41.05 -27.04
CA MET A 1 -51.81 -41.21 -26.18
C MET A 1 -50.84 -40.12 -26.60
N LEU A 2 -50.75 -38.93 -25.98
CA LEU A 2 -50.28 -38.64 -24.60
C LEU A 2 -49.05 -39.53 -24.31
N LEU A 3 -47.84 -39.05 -24.00
CA LEU A 3 -47.39 -37.75 -23.48
C LEU A 3 -45.85 -37.81 -23.31
N PHE A 4 -45.25 -36.67 -22.94
CA PHE A 4 -43.93 -36.45 -22.31
C PHE A 4 -42.69 -36.16 -23.18
N ARG A 5 -42.54 -34.86 -23.44
CA ARG A 5 -41.27 -34.10 -23.52
C ARG A 5 -40.42 -34.31 -22.26
N SER A 6 -39.10 -34.47 -22.44
CA SER A 6 -38.11 -34.24 -21.38
C SER A 6 -37.10 -33.19 -21.85
N LEU A 7 -37.27 -31.98 -21.32
CA LEU A 7 -36.43 -30.81 -21.54
C LEU A 7 -35.37 -30.81 -20.42
N THR A 8 -34.12 -31.12 -20.74
CA THR A 8 -33.02 -31.07 -19.76
C THR A 8 -32.42 -29.66 -19.75
N LEU A 9 -32.83 -28.84 -18.78
CA LEU A 9 -32.14 -27.62 -18.40
C LEU A 9 -30.88 -27.99 -17.60
N ILE A 10 -29.70 -27.62 -18.10
CA ILE A 10 -28.47 -27.57 -17.29
C ILE A 10 -28.23 -26.10 -16.96
N ALA A 11 -28.64 -25.71 -15.76
CA ALA A 11 -28.35 -24.41 -15.17
C ALA A 11 -27.00 -24.50 -14.46
N SER A 12 -25.94 -24.03 -15.11
CA SER A 12 -24.63 -23.83 -14.47
C SER A 12 -24.66 -22.54 -13.66
N ALA A 13 -25.03 -22.66 -12.39
CA ALA A 13 -24.86 -21.61 -11.40
C ALA A 13 -23.35 -21.48 -11.08
N ALA A 14 -22.68 -20.51 -11.68
CA ALA A 14 -21.38 -20.06 -11.21
C ALA A 14 -21.60 -19.38 -9.84
N ALA A 15 -21.12 -20.04 -8.78
CA ALA A 15 -21.14 -19.51 -7.43
C ALA A 15 -20.31 -18.22 -7.39
N LEU A 16 -20.99 -17.08 -7.21
CA LEU A 16 -20.34 -15.90 -6.66
C LEU A 16 -19.93 -16.27 -5.23
N SER A 17 -18.63 -16.43 -4.99
CA SER A 17 -18.06 -16.40 -3.66
C SER A 17 -18.14 -14.97 -3.10
N ALA A 18 -19.35 -14.52 -2.82
CA ALA A 18 -19.63 -13.34 -2.02
C ALA A 18 -19.76 -13.79 -0.56
N CYS A 19 -18.64 -14.07 0.09
CA CYS A 19 -18.55 -14.04 1.56
C CYS A 19 -17.84 -12.73 1.89
N ALA A 20 -18.61 -11.70 2.21
CA ALA A 20 -19.03 -11.39 3.58
C ALA A 20 -18.06 -10.36 4.18
N GLY A 21 -18.18 -9.13 3.66
CA GLY A 21 -17.69 -7.94 4.33
C GLY A 21 -18.51 -7.72 5.59
N GLY A 22 -18.06 -8.31 6.69
CA GLY A 22 -18.30 -7.81 8.03
C GLY A 22 -16.96 -7.30 8.50
N GLY A 23 -16.81 -5.97 8.62
CA GLY A 23 -15.64 -5.37 9.25
C GLY A 23 -15.50 -5.97 10.63
N SER A 24 -14.54 -6.87 10.79
CA SER A 24 -14.18 -7.40 12.09
C SER A 24 -13.18 -6.43 12.67
N ASP A 25 -13.51 -5.80 13.80
CA ASP A 25 -12.65 -4.93 14.61
C ASP A 25 -11.46 -5.69 15.24
N SER A 26 -10.86 -6.61 14.48
CA SER A 26 -9.75 -7.44 14.91
C SER A 26 -8.51 -7.06 14.10
N PRO A 27 -7.44 -6.59 14.75
CA PRO A 27 -6.17 -6.29 14.10
C PRO A 27 -5.60 -7.43 13.25
N ALA A 28 -5.89 -8.69 13.62
CA ALA A 28 -5.49 -9.86 12.83
C ALA A 28 -6.21 -9.96 11.49
N ALA A 29 -7.49 -9.60 11.45
CA ALA A 29 -8.29 -9.62 10.24
C ALA A 29 -7.98 -8.43 9.34
N GLU A 30 -7.75 -7.25 9.91
CA GLU A 30 -7.28 -6.06 9.19
C GLU A 30 -5.91 -6.32 8.56
N TYR A 31 -4.94 -6.83 9.32
CA TYR A 31 -3.64 -7.25 8.77
C TYR A 31 -3.80 -8.21 7.58
N ALA A 32 -4.69 -9.19 7.69
CA ALA A 32 -4.94 -10.15 6.62
C ALA A 32 -5.59 -9.49 5.38
N ALA A 33 -6.52 -8.56 5.60
CA ALA A 33 -7.18 -7.82 4.53
C ALA A 33 -6.18 -6.90 3.80
N ASP A 34 -5.38 -6.14 4.53
CA ASP A 34 -4.34 -5.28 3.96
C ASP A 34 -3.23 -6.05 3.27
N SER A 35 -2.87 -7.22 3.81
CA SER A 35 -1.92 -8.11 3.15
C SER A 35 -2.45 -8.60 1.80
N ALA A 36 -3.74 -8.95 1.73
CA ALA A 36 -4.39 -9.33 0.49
C ALA A 36 -4.52 -8.13 -0.49
N ARG A 37 -4.88 -6.94 0.00
CA ARG A 37 -4.92 -5.70 -0.77
C ARG A 37 -3.54 -5.37 -1.35
N GLY A 38 -2.50 -5.42 -0.53
CA GLY A 38 -1.11 -5.24 -0.91
C GLY A 38 -0.66 -6.24 -1.98
N ALA A 39 -1.05 -7.51 -1.87
CA ALA A 39 -0.78 -8.50 -2.92
C ALA A 39 -1.47 -8.15 -4.25
N GLY A 40 -2.71 -7.65 -4.20
CA GLY A 40 -3.42 -7.12 -5.36
C GLY A 40 -2.69 -5.94 -6.01
N LEU A 41 -2.24 -4.98 -5.21
CA LEU A 41 -1.48 -3.81 -5.66
C LEU A 41 -0.14 -4.21 -6.29
N VAL A 42 0.58 -5.18 -5.73
CA VAL A 42 1.81 -5.72 -6.34
C VAL A 42 1.51 -6.28 -7.72
N VAL A 43 0.48 -7.14 -7.83
CA VAL A 43 0.07 -7.74 -9.11
C VAL A 43 -0.38 -6.67 -10.13
N GLN A 44 -1.00 -5.59 -9.70
CA GLN A 44 -1.38 -4.47 -10.55
C GLN A 44 -0.17 -3.68 -11.02
N THR A 45 0.69 -3.27 -10.09
CA THR A 45 1.84 -2.40 -10.34
C THR A 45 2.97 -3.09 -11.09
N ASP A 46 3.21 -4.39 -10.89
CA ASP A 46 4.23 -5.16 -11.61
C ASP A 46 3.93 -5.30 -13.11
N ARG A 47 2.69 -5.00 -13.54
CA ARG A 47 2.31 -4.96 -14.97
C ARG A 47 2.55 -3.59 -15.60
N LEU A 48 2.85 -2.57 -14.80
CA LEU A 48 3.09 -1.21 -15.26
C LEU A 48 4.59 -1.00 -15.47
N ALA A 49 4.95 -0.40 -16.59
CA ALA A 49 6.30 0.10 -16.80
C ALA A 49 6.53 1.37 -15.95
N PRO A 50 7.78 1.68 -15.57
CA PRO A 50 8.12 3.00 -15.04
C PRO A 50 7.67 4.11 -15.99
N THR A 51 7.10 5.17 -15.42
CA THR A 51 6.66 6.33 -16.20
C THR A 51 7.89 7.00 -16.81
N PRO A 52 8.01 7.14 -18.14
CA PRO A 52 9.15 7.88 -18.70
C PRO A 52 9.16 9.33 -18.19
N ALA A 53 10.34 9.88 -17.88
CA ALA A 53 10.43 11.25 -17.34
C ALA A 53 9.75 12.32 -18.22
N GLY A 54 9.77 12.17 -19.55
CA GLY A 54 9.07 13.07 -20.48
C GLY A 54 7.55 12.88 -20.56
N ALA A 55 7.03 11.81 -19.96
CA ALA A 55 5.60 11.49 -19.86
C ALA A 55 5.03 11.77 -18.45
N MET A 56 5.88 12.19 -17.50
CA MET A 56 5.42 12.64 -16.19
C MET A 56 4.51 13.87 -16.33
N PRO A 57 3.44 13.97 -15.53
CA PRO A 57 2.66 15.19 -15.48
C PRO A 57 3.57 16.38 -15.09
N ALA A 58 3.40 17.52 -15.76
CA ALA A 58 4.15 18.74 -15.47
C ALA A 58 3.35 19.76 -14.65
N ARG A 59 2.07 19.46 -14.39
CA ARG A 59 1.09 20.34 -13.74
C ARG A 59 0.07 19.50 -12.98
N GLY A 60 -0.64 20.16 -12.07
CA GLY A 60 -1.71 19.54 -11.28
C GLY A 60 -1.19 18.72 -10.11
N SER A 61 -2.12 18.06 -9.44
CA SER A 61 -1.84 17.15 -8.33
C SER A 61 -2.56 15.81 -8.54
N ALA A 62 -2.08 14.80 -7.82
CA ALA A 62 -2.68 13.48 -7.72
C ALA A 62 -2.57 13.00 -6.28
N GLU A 63 -3.60 12.30 -5.82
CA GLU A 63 -3.62 11.56 -4.56
C GLU A 63 -3.42 10.08 -4.89
N TYR A 64 -2.76 9.36 -3.99
CA TYR A 64 -2.39 7.97 -4.15
C TYR A 64 -2.66 7.24 -2.85
N GLU A 65 -3.48 6.21 -2.95
CA GLU A 65 -3.77 5.31 -1.85
C GLU A 65 -3.05 3.99 -2.04
N GLY A 66 -2.64 3.38 -0.94
CA GLY A 66 -1.81 2.20 -1.01
C GLY A 66 -1.63 1.44 0.28
N ILE A 67 -0.61 0.60 0.26
CA ILE A 67 -0.16 -0.22 1.37
C ILE A 67 1.34 -0.06 1.54
N VAL A 68 1.78 0.05 2.79
CA VAL A 68 3.17 -0.04 3.19
C VAL A 68 3.40 -1.27 4.08
N GLY A 69 4.50 -1.95 3.86
CA GLY A 69 4.96 -3.06 4.69
C GLY A 69 6.31 -2.74 5.32
N MET A 70 6.45 -3.02 6.62
CA MET A 70 7.67 -2.80 7.38
C MET A 70 8.17 -4.07 8.06
N ALA A 71 9.49 -4.16 8.25
CA ALA A 71 10.12 -5.19 9.06
C ALA A 71 11.39 -4.66 9.74
N PHE A 72 11.74 -5.23 10.90
CA PHE A 72 13.00 -4.92 11.57
C PHE A 72 14.21 -5.47 10.80
N GLY A 73 15.31 -4.70 10.80
CA GLY A 73 16.58 -5.03 10.18
C GLY A 73 16.67 -4.65 8.70
N ALA A 74 15.81 -5.22 7.85
CA ALA A 74 15.81 -5.01 6.41
C ALA A 74 14.38 -4.90 5.86
N ALA A 75 14.25 -4.41 4.63
CA ALA A 75 12.96 -4.34 3.96
C ALA A 75 12.38 -5.76 3.79
N PRO A 76 11.06 -5.94 4.00
CA PRO A 76 10.44 -7.24 3.77
C PRO A 76 10.55 -7.63 2.29
N ALA A 77 10.62 -8.93 2.00
CA ALA A 77 10.76 -9.42 0.63
C ALA A 77 9.50 -9.16 -0.23
N SER A 78 8.36 -8.98 0.43
CA SER A 78 7.04 -8.69 -0.16
C SER A 78 6.11 -8.12 0.90
N LEU A 79 5.02 -7.45 0.48
CA LEU A 79 4.02 -6.91 1.41
C LEU A 79 3.39 -8.02 2.27
N ALA A 80 3.18 -9.20 1.68
CA ALA A 80 2.67 -10.38 2.37
C ALA A 80 3.61 -10.94 3.45
N SER A 81 4.91 -10.60 3.39
CA SER A 81 5.92 -11.01 4.38
C SER A 81 6.27 -9.91 5.39
N ALA A 82 5.60 -8.76 5.33
CA ALA A 82 5.87 -7.65 6.23
C ALA A 82 5.50 -8.01 7.67
N GLN A 83 6.34 -7.64 8.65
CA GLN A 83 6.03 -7.87 10.06
C GLN A 83 4.91 -6.94 10.55
N MET A 84 4.83 -5.77 9.92
CA MET A 84 3.87 -4.72 10.16
C MET A 84 3.35 -4.24 8.80
N ILE A 85 2.05 -4.05 8.66
CA ILE A 85 1.43 -3.52 7.46
C ILE A 85 0.55 -2.34 7.84
N GLY A 86 0.48 -1.33 7.00
CA GLY A 86 -0.36 -0.17 7.22
C GLY A 86 -0.77 0.47 5.90
N GLU A 87 -1.57 1.51 6.01
CA GLU A 87 -2.06 2.26 4.87
C GLU A 87 -1.07 3.34 4.45
N LEU A 88 -1.22 3.79 3.21
CA LEU A 88 -0.40 4.83 2.61
C LEU A 88 -1.33 5.80 1.88
N ASP A 89 -1.25 7.07 2.23
CA ASP A 89 -1.90 8.17 1.53
C ASP A 89 -0.83 9.21 1.16
N LEU A 90 -0.58 9.35 -0.14
CA LEU A 90 0.39 10.30 -0.69
C LEU A 90 -0.27 11.28 -1.65
N ARG A 91 0.14 12.54 -1.54
CA ARG A 91 -0.22 13.61 -2.47
C ARG A 91 0.99 14.09 -3.25
N ALA A 92 0.98 13.86 -4.56
CA ALA A 92 1.95 14.43 -5.49
C ALA A 92 1.43 15.77 -6.02
N ASN A 93 2.30 16.78 -6.02
CA ASN A 93 2.08 18.04 -6.73
C ASN A 93 3.14 18.18 -7.82
N PHE A 94 2.74 17.87 -9.05
CA PHE A 94 3.61 17.86 -10.21
C PHE A 94 4.01 19.27 -10.68
N ALA A 95 3.22 20.28 -10.34
CA ALA A 95 3.55 21.66 -10.66
C ALA A 95 4.72 22.19 -9.82
N SER A 96 4.76 21.82 -8.53
CA SER A 96 5.86 22.18 -7.63
C SER A 96 6.97 21.14 -7.53
N GLY A 97 6.76 19.94 -8.09
CA GLY A 97 7.71 18.83 -7.98
C GLY A 97 7.85 18.30 -6.56
N THR A 98 6.76 18.29 -5.79
CA THR A 98 6.78 17.89 -4.37
C THR A 98 5.85 16.72 -4.10
N ILE A 99 6.18 15.90 -3.11
CA ILE A 99 5.31 14.84 -2.60
C ILE A 99 5.26 14.87 -1.07
N THR A 100 4.07 14.69 -0.51
CA THR A 100 3.80 14.68 0.93
C THR A 100 2.77 13.60 1.23
N GLY A 101 2.59 13.22 2.48
CA GLY A 101 1.57 12.24 2.84
C GLY A 101 1.78 11.67 4.22
N GLU A 102 1.14 10.54 4.48
CA GLU A 102 1.29 9.80 5.72
C GLU A 102 1.12 8.30 5.55
N LEU A 103 1.62 7.59 6.55
CA LEU A 103 1.49 6.15 6.73
C LEU A 103 0.90 5.90 8.12
N ASP A 104 -0.19 5.15 8.20
CA ASP A 104 -0.94 4.92 9.44
C ASP A 104 -1.66 3.55 9.42
N ASP A 105 -2.62 3.38 10.34
CA ASP A 105 -3.45 2.19 10.51
C ASP A 105 -2.65 0.88 10.50
N PHE A 106 -1.55 0.91 11.25
CA PHE A 106 -0.62 -0.18 11.24
C PHE A 106 -1.08 -1.36 12.10
N ASN A 107 -1.05 -2.54 11.52
CA ASN A 107 -1.30 -3.81 12.19
C ASN A 107 -0.08 -4.73 12.09
N THR A 108 0.17 -5.52 13.13
CA THR A 108 1.25 -6.52 13.14
C THR A 108 0.77 -7.85 12.58
N SER A 109 1.71 -8.62 12.00
CA SER A 109 1.49 -10.01 11.57
C SER A 109 1.07 -10.97 12.70
N SER A 110 1.30 -10.58 13.96
CA SER A 110 0.81 -11.30 15.15
C SER A 110 -0.62 -10.92 15.54
N GLY A 111 -1.28 -10.04 14.79
CA GLY A 111 -2.66 -9.60 15.03
C GLY A 111 -2.79 -8.60 16.16
N GLN A 112 -1.88 -7.62 16.23
CA GLN A 112 -1.91 -6.53 17.20
C GLN A 112 -1.93 -5.18 16.49
N GLU A 113 -2.76 -4.27 16.99
CA GLU A 113 -2.82 -2.90 16.50
C GLU A 113 -1.59 -2.12 16.95
N MET A 114 -1.11 -1.21 16.09
CA MET A 114 -0.21 -0.15 16.47
C MET A 114 -0.88 1.20 16.24
N HIS A 115 -0.71 2.09 17.21
CA HIS A 115 -1.23 3.44 17.13
C HIS A 115 -0.15 4.44 16.74
N GLY A 116 -0.55 5.42 15.95
CA GLY A 116 0.28 6.54 15.53
C GLY A 116 0.44 6.60 14.01
N THR A 117 1.25 7.54 13.57
CA THR A 117 1.38 7.91 12.17
C THR A 117 2.84 8.22 11.87
N LEU A 118 3.28 7.89 10.67
CA LEU A 118 4.53 8.37 10.08
C LEU A 118 4.19 9.37 8.98
N ARG A 119 4.64 10.61 9.12
CA ARG A 119 4.42 11.65 8.12
C ARG A 119 5.55 11.64 7.11
N LEU A 120 5.19 11.79 5.84
CA LEU A 120 6.14 12.11 4.78
C LEU A 120 6.31 13.63 4.69
N SER A 121 7.56 14.08 4.78
CA SER A 121 7.92 15.48 4.64
C SER A 121 9.15 15.66 3.74
N GLY A 122 9.37 16.90 3.28
CA GLY A 122 10.52 17.26 2.44
C GLY A 122 10.53 16.64 1.04
N GLY A 123 9.46 15.94 0.63
CA GLY A 123 9.51 15.10 -0.56
C GLY A 123 9.67 15.85 -1.88
N GLN A 124 10.51 15.32 -2.76
CA GLN A 124 10.87 15.90 -4.05
C GLN A 124 10.62 14.88 -5.17
N ILE A 125 9.99 15.35 -6.25
CA ILE A 125 9.79 14.59 -7.49
C ILE A 125 10.88 14.99 -8.49
N ALA A 126 11.64 14.01 -8.98
CA ALA A 126 12.71 14.23 -9.94
C ALA A 126 12.72 13.13 -11.01
N GLY A 127 12.62 13.53 -12.29
CA GLY A 127 12.47 12.57 -13.38
C GLY A 127 11.18 11.76 -13.18
N SER A 128 11.31 10.44 -13.16
CA SER A 128 10.20 9.49 -12.92
C SER A 128 10.07 9.03 -11.47
N GLY A 129 10.93 9.51 -10.58
CA GLY A 129 10.99 9.06 -9.20
C GLY A 129 10.77 10.18 -8.20
N PHE A 130 10.80 9.81 -6.94
CA PHE A 130 10.72 10.74 -5.82
C PHE A 130 11.46 10.20 -4.59
N THR A 131 11.83 11.12 -3.72
CA THR A 131 12.34 10.82 -2.38
C THR A 131 11.57 11.63 -1.35
N ALA A 132 11.48 11.14 -0.12
CA ALA A 132 10.91 11.90 1.00
C ALA A 132 11.48 11.40 2.33
N ASP A 133 11.50 12.28 3.33
CA ASP A 133 11.79 11.91 4.71
C ASP A 133 10.51 11.38 5.36
N ILE A 134 10.66 10.41 6.26
CA ILE A 134 9.57 9.92 7.11
C ILE A 134 9.91 10.14 8.57
N ASP A 135 8.96 10.65 9.34
CA ASP A 135 9.10 10.85 10.78
C ASP A 135 7.77 10.66 11.50
N GLY A 136 7.83 10.15 12.73
CA GLY A 136 6.64 9.94 13.53
C GLY A 136 6.88 9.06 14.73
N ARG A 137 5.79 8.56 15.31
CA ARG A 137 5.85 7.68 16.49
C ARG A 137 4.80 6.59 16.38
N LEU A 138 5.26 5.35 16.45
CA LEU A 138 4.43 4.15 16.48
C LEU A 138 4.48 3.51 17.87
N THR A 139 3.30 3.26 18.43
CA THR A 139 3.13 2.65 19.75
C THR A 139 2.24 1.43 19.65
N GLY A 140 2.26 0.57 20.66
CA GLY A 140 1.42 -0.62 20.68
C GLY A 140 2.07 -1.72 21.51
N PRO A 141 2.15 -2.96 21.00
CA PRO A 141 2.63 -4.10 21.77
C PRO A 141 4.10 -3.98 22.16
N ALA A 142 4.56 -4.90 23.03
CA ALA A 142 5.96 -4.98 23.42
C ALA A 142 6.86 -5.15 22.17
N GLY A 143 7.85 -4.28 22.02
CA GLY A 143 8.71 -4.25 20.84
C GLY A 143 8.21 -3.37 19.69
N ALA A 144 7.14 -2.58 19.89
CA ALA A 144 6.74 -1.55 18.94
C ALA A 144 7.90 -0.58 18.62
N PRO A 145 7.97 -0.02 17.40
CA PRO A 145 9.10 0.80 16.97
C PRO A 145 9.43 2.01 17.87
N GLY A 146 8.43 2.66 18.46
CA GLY A 146 8.63 3.92 19.20
C GLY A 146 8.74 5.10 18.25
N ASN A 147 9.63 6.05 18.53
CA ASN A 147 9.93 7.13 17.58
C ASN A 147 10.59 6.54 16.33
N VAL A 148 10.18 6.98 15.14
CA VAL A 148 10.69 6.51 13.85
C VAL A 148 11.15 7.72 13.04
N SER A 149 12.32 7.61 12.42
CA SER A 149 12.82 8.59 11.45
C SER A 149 13.63 7.91 10.36
N GLY A 150 13.41 8.29 9.10
CA GLY A 150 14.05 7.66 7.96
C GLY A 150 13.75 8.37 6.65
N ALA A 151 13.95 7.65 5.55
CA ALA A 151 13.64 8.13 4.21
C ALA A 151 13.09 7.01 3.34
N ILE A 152 12.32 7.41 2.33
CA ILE A 152 11.81 6.54 1.28
C ILE A 152 12.28 7.03 -0.10
N ASP A 153 12.35 6.10 -1.03
CA ASP A 153 12.62 6.31 -2.44
C ASP A 153 11.59 5.51 -3.25
N GLY A 154 11.01 6.13 -4.28
CA GLY A 154 9.97 5.52 -5.08
C GLY A 154 9.94 6.00 -6.52
N ASP A 155 9.26 5.21 -7.35
CA ASP A 155 9.05 5.44 -8.77
C ASP A 155 7.55 5.61 -9.07
N PHE A 156 7.24 6.50 -10.00
CA PHE A 156 5.94 6.58 -10.62
C PHE A 156 5.84 5.58 -11.77
N LEU A 157 4.73 4.85 -11.84
CA LEU A 157 4.47 3.79 -12.81
C LEU A 157 3.25 4.13 -13.67
N GLY A 158 3.17 3.53 -14.86
CA GLY A 158 2.01 3.68 -15.74
C GLY A 158 2.03 4.93 -16.62
N ALA A 159 0.93 5.18 -17.31
CA ALA A 159 0.85 6.25 -18.29
C ALA A 159 0.44 7.55 -17.59
N GLY A 160 1.42 8.40 -17.26
CA GLY A 160 1.15 9.64 -16.55
C GLY A 160 1.06 9.47 -15.04
N ALA A 161 1.89 8.58 -14.49
CA ALA A 161 2.00 8.32 -13.06
C ALA A 161 0.71 7.76 -12.44
N ASP A 162 0.15 6.70 -13.02
CA ASP A 162 -1.07 6.05 -12.53
C ASP A 162 -0.88 5.29 -11.21
N ALA A 163 0.36 4.97 -10.86
CA ALA A 163 0.69 4.24 -9.65
C ALA A 163 2.07 4.60 -9.13
N LEU A 164 2.41 4.10 -7.95
CA LEU A 164 3.70 4.23 -7.32
C LEU A 164 4.19 2.92 -6.68
N ALA A 165 5.50 2.77 -6.63
CA ALA A 165 6.17 1.69 -5.93
C ALA A 165 7.49 2.20 -5.37
N GLY A 166 7.91 1.66 -4.22
CA GLY A 166 9.20 2.04 -3.67
C GLY A 166 9.59 1.28 -2.42
N THR A 167 10.68 1.76 -1.83
CA THR A 167 11.29 1.19 -0.63
C THR A 167 11.75 2.28 0.32
N GLY A 168 12.11 1.91 1.53
CA GLY A 168 12.67 2.86 2.49
C GLY A 168 13.46 2.21 3.59
N THR A 169 14.15 3.04 4.35
CA THR A 169 14.84 2.64 5.57
C THR A 169 14.64 3.68 6.65
N ALA A 170 14.44 3.23 7.88
CA ALA A 170 14.30 4.10 9.03
C ALA A 170 15.06 3.55 10.24
N THR A 171 15.31 4.43 11.21
CA THR A 171 15.73 4.07 12.56
C THR A 171 14.58 4.31 13.51
N SER A 172 14.43 3.43 14.49
CA SER A 172 13.45 3.54 15.56
C SER A 172 14.06 3.29 16.93
N ASP A 173 13.33 3.56 18.00
CA ASP A 173 13.75 3.25 19.37
C ASP A 173 14.04 1.75 19.56
N ALA A 174 13.35 0.89 18.80
CA ALA A 174 13.52 -0.58 18.80
C ALA A 174 14.53 -1.10 17.77
N GLY A 175 15.16 -0.22 16.97
CA GLY A 175 16.19 -0.58 15.99
C GLY A 175 15.86 -0.15 14.56
N ARG A 176 16.63 -0.67 13.60
CA ARG A 176 16.48 -0.34 12.18
C ARG A 176 15.21 -0.98 11.59
N LEU A 177 14.53 -0.26 10.72
CA LEU A 177 13.40 -0.71 9.93
C LEU A 177 13.74 -0.64 8.44
N GLY A 178 13.18 -1.56 7.67
CA GLY A 178 13.08 -1.45 6.22
C GLY A 178 11.61 -1.46 5.79
N LEU A 179 11.33 -0.74 4.71
CA LEU A 179 9.99 -0.51 4.18
C LEU A 179 9.91 -0.89 2.70
N ILE A 180 8.76 -1.36 2.27
CA ILE A 180 8.35 -1.41 0.86
C ILE A 180 6.92 -0.87 0.77
N PHE A 181 6.54 -0.26 -0.34
CA PHE A 181 5.17 0.21 -0.53
C PHE A 181 4.72 0.07 -1.98
N ARG A 182 3.39 0.09 -2.15
CA ARG A 182 2.68 0.19 -3.43
C ARG A 182 1.47 1.07 -3.25
N GLY A 183 1.15 1.86 -4.27
CA GLY A 183 -0.07 2.66 -4.28
C GLY A 183 -0.54 2.92 -5.70
N VAL A 184 -1.80 3.26 -5.83
CA VAL A 184 -2.45 3.61 -7.09
C VAL A 184 -3.06 4.99 -6.98
N ARG A 185 -3.09 5.70 -8.09
CA ARG A 185 -3.69 7.02 -8.13
C ARG A 185 -5.19 6.91 -7.85
N ASP A 186 -5.67 7.78 -6.97
CA ASP A 186 -7.09 7.95 -6.74
C ASP A 186 -7.70 8.91 -7.77
N PHE A 187 -8.90 8.56 -8.25
CA PHE A 187 -9.64 9.25 -9.29
C PHE A 187 -11.07 9.53 -8.81
N ASP A 188 -11.19 10.22 -7.68
CA ASP A 188 -12.44 10.80 -7.21
C ASP A 188 -13.12 11.75 -8.24
#